data_AF-M1XU51-F1
#
_entry.id   AF-M1XU51-F1
#
_cell.length_a   1.000
_cell.length_b   1.000
_cell.length_c   1.000
_cell.angle_alpha   90.00
_cell.angle_beta   90.00
_cell.angle_gamma   90.00
#
_symmetry.space_group_name_H-M   'P 1'
#
loop_
_entity.id
_entity.type
_entity.pdbx_description
1 polymer ?
#
loop_
_entity_poly.entity_id
_entity_poly.type
_entity_poly.pdbx_seq_one_letter_code
_entity_poly.pdbx_strand_id
1 'polypeptide(L)'
;MLWGAETILYRVADAVFRPSEFVRAKAAIYSTSRWSTAQYTTQLSVVWVLNVVLYALPLTVTGVGFTSQRSAPAVFVEYTTPLFQSPDSIWQFIFAFGRNSVFFTVASVIILTSFHMAVLITKESRGLMQSFHTVVYTTSAYLAGIFGLLMYLSTTDGLVQTREIVLRLQANAFQAVLDIIGLGIIGIEFSLPASAGPGPIVFQDLSAMGTVLFAMLCLLMIYFLYSVYLGARLNHRMDRVSSVIVVAGILVSPIIYIAGSAAVTIFINTYAGQVI
;
A
#
# COMPACT_ATOMS: atom_id res chain seq x y z
N MET A 1 23.37 22.10 4.27
CA MET A 1 22.72 20.79 4.14
C MET A 1 22.16 20.47 5.51
N LEU A 2 20.87 20.74 5.75
CA LEU A 2 20.26 20.47 7.06
C LEU A 2 19.93 18.98 7.11
N TRP A 3 20.58 18.28 8.04
CA TRP A 3 20.24 16.92 8.45
C TRP A 3 19.72 17.03 9.89
N GLY A 4 18.48 16.59 10.13
CA GLY A 4 17.85 16.65 11.45
C GLY A 4 16.33 16.47 11.40
N ALA A 5 15.73 16.22 12.57
CA ALA A 5 14.28 16.04 12.75
C ALA A 5 13.45 17.19 12.14
N GLU A 6 13.99 18.41 12.13
CA GLU A 6 13.39 19.57 11.49
C GLU A 6 13.16 19.35 9.99
N THR A 7 14.13 18.76 9.28
CA THR A 7 14.00 18.51 7.83
C THR A 7 12.92 17.47 7.53
N ILE A 8 12.71 16.52 8.44
CA ILE A 8 11.64 15.53 8.37
C ILE A 8 10.29 16.22 8.63
N LEU A 9 10.19 17.03 9.69
CA LEU A 9 8.99 17.79 10.01
C LEU A 9 8.59 18.76 8.89
N TYR A 10 9.54 19.46 8.28
CA TYR A 10 9.28 20.33 7.13
C TYR A 10 8.77 19.53 5.93
N ARG A 11 9.32 18.34 5.65
CA ARG A 11 8.84 17.49 4.55
C ARG A 11 7.46 16.92 4.81
N VAL A 12 7.14 16.58 6.05
CA VAL A 12 5.79 16.16 6.46
C VAL A 12 4.82 17.33 6.32
N ALA A 13 5.21 18.53 6.77
CA ALA A 13 4.43 19.74 6.61
C ALA A 13 4.22 20.08 5.13
N ASP A 14 5.23 19.93 4.28
CA ASP A 14 5.10 20.12 2.83
C ASP A 14 4.16 19.07 2.22
N ALA A 15 4.21 17.81 2.64
CA ALA A 15 3.26 16.79 2.16
C ALA A 15 1.79 17.14 2.48
N VAL A 16 1.53 17.87 3.56
CA VAL A 16 0.18 18.29 3.97
C VAL A 16 -0.21 19.65 3.36
N PHE A 17 0.63 20.66 3.53
CA PHE A 17 0.29 22.05 3.22
C PHE A 17 0.81 22.52 1.85
N ARG A 18 1.81 21.83 1.27
CA ARG A 18 2.44 22.17 -0.01
C ARG A 18 2.72 20.93 -0.86
N PRO A 19 1.71 20.11 -1.18
CA PRO A 19 1.91 18.82 -1.87
C PRO A 19 2.61 18.98 -3.22
N SER A 20 2.50 20.16 -3.86
CA SER A 20 3.24 20.47 -5.08
C SER A 20 4.76 20.51 -4.90
N GLU A 21 5.27 20.99 -3.77
CA GLU A 21 6.71 21.02 -3.48
C GLU A 21 7.20 19.64 -3.05
N PHE A 22 6.35 18.88 -2.37
CA PHE A 22 6.65 17.52 -1.93
C PHE A 22 6.80 16.53 -3.11
N VAL A 23 5.89 16.59 -4.10
CA VAL A 23 5.87 15.62 -5.22
C VAL A 23 6.78 16.02 -6.39
N ARG A 24 7.24 17.27 -6.45
CA ARG A 24 8.03 17.76 -7.58
C ARG A 24 9.42 17.14 -7.63
N ALA A 25 9.67 16.39 -8.70
CA ALA A 25 10.98 15.86 -9.02
C ALA A 25 11.94 16.97 -9.44
N LYS A 26 13.14 16.97 -8.86
CA LYS A 26 14.22 17.87 -9.27
C LYS A 26 15.01 17.24 -10.42
N ALA A 27 14.40 17.16 -11.60
CA ALA A 27 14.96 16.49 -12.79
C ALA A 27 16.38 16.97 -13.16
N ALA A 28 16.67 18.25 -12.93
CA ALA A 28 17.99 18.85 -13.16
C ALA A 28 19.12 18.22 -12.32
N ILE A 29 18.81 17.58 -11.18
CA ILE A 29 19.81 16.99 -10.27
C ILE A 29 20.36 15.68 -10.84
N TYR A 30 19.52 14.86 -11.47
CA TYR A 30 19.93 13.54 -11.95
C TYR A 30 20.06 13.44 -13.48
N SER A 31 19.63 14.45 -14.26
CA SER A 31 19.80 14.46 -15.72
C SER A 31 21.22 14.72 -16.22
N THR A 32 22.17 14.99 -15.32
CA THR A 32 23.53 15.45 -15.64
C THR A 32 24.51 14.31 -15.95
N SER A 33 24.33 13.12 -15.35
CA SER A 33 25.21 11.97 -15.60
C SER A 33 24.53 10.64 -15.27
N ARG A 34 25.03 9.54 -15.87
CA ARG A 34 24.57 8.18 -15.54
C ARG A 34 24.78 7.83 -14.06
N TRP A 35 25.85 8.33 -13.47
CA TRP A 35 26.15 8.14 -12.05
C TRP A 35 25.13 8.86 -11.15
N SER A 36 24.80 10.11 -11.47
CA SER A 36 23.76 10.87 -10.77
C SER A 36 22.41 10.17 -10.85
N THR A 37 22.06 9.60 -12.01
CA THR A 37 20.86 8.78 -12.18
C THR A 37 20.90 7.51 -11.32
N ALA A 38 22.02 6.78 -11.32
CA ALA A 38 22.19 5.57 -10.52
C ALA A 38 22.05 5.88 -9.03
N GLN A 39 22.77 6.89 -8.53
CA GLN A 39 22.68 7.34 -7.15
C GLN A 39 21.25 7.75 -6.75
N TYR A 40 20.57 8.50 -7.61
CA TYR A 40 19.18 8.90 -7.35
C TYR A 40 18.22 7.72 -7.36
N THR A 41 18.43 6.75 -8.26
CA THR A 41 17.68 5.50 -8.29
C THR A 41 17.87 4.74 -6.98
N THR A 42 19.12 4.56 -6.54
CA THR A 42 19.44 3.89 -5.28
C THR A 42 18.78 4.59 -4.09
N GLN A 43 18.81 5.93 -4.03
CA GLN A 43 18.13 6.68 -2.98
C GLN A 43 16.62 6.43 -2.97
N LEU A 44 15.97 6.47 -4.14
CA LEU A 44 14.54 6.17 -4.24
C LEU A 44 14.23 4.71 -3.89
N SER A 45 15.07 3.77 -4.30
CA SER A 45 14.93 2.35 -3.94
C SER A 45 15.06 2.14 -2.43
N VAL A 46 15.99 2.83 -1.76
CA VAL A 46 16.11 2.78 -0.30
C VAL A 46 14.83 3.32 0.37
N VAL A 47 14.31 4.47 -0.07
CA VAL A 47 13.05 5.02 0.45
C VAL A 47 11.90 4.03 0.22
N TRP A 48 11.83 3.44 -0.96
CA TRP A 48 10.82 2.44 -1.30
C TRP A 48 10.92 1.18 -0.40
N VAL A 49 12.11 0.64 -0.18
CA VAL A 49 12.32 -0.51 0.73
C VAL A 49 11.90 -0.14 2.15
N LEU A 50 12.30 1.04 2.63
CA LEU A 50 11.90 1.52 3.96
C LEU A 50 10.38 1.64 4.10
N ASN A 51 9.68 2.12 3.06
CA ASN A 51 8.22 2.14 3.06
C ASN A 51 7.62 0.74 3.13
N VAL A 52 8.13 -0.21 2.35
CA VAL A 52 7.68 -1.62 2.41
C VAL A 52 7.81 -2.15 3.84
N VAL A 53 8.94 -1.92 4.50
CA VAL A 53 9.15 -2.30 5.90
C VAL A 53 8.15 -1.59 6.81
N LEU A 54 8.01 -0.27 6.70
CA LEU A 54 7.13 0.55 7.52
C LEU A 54 5.64 0.21 7.36
N TYR A 55 5.23 -0.39 6.24
CA TYR A 55 3.84 -0.83 6.04
C TYR A 55 3.64 -2.29 6.43
N ALA A 56 4.63 -3.15 6.17
CA ALA A 56 4.58 -4.57 6.53
C ALA A 56 4.63 -4.79 8.05
N LEU A 57 5.45 -4.02 8.77
CA LEU A 57 5.64 -4.19 10.22
C LEU A 57 4.33 -3.97 11.00
N PRO A 58 3.58 -2.87 10.79
CA PRO A 58 2.28 -2.66 11.41
C PRO A 58 1.30 -3.81 11.22
N LEU A 59 1.12 -4.25 9.98
CA LEU A 59 0.20 -5.35 9.67
C LEU A 59 0.62 -6.62 10.40
N THR A 60 1.91 -6.92 10.39
CA THR A 60 2.46 -8.10 11.08
C THR A 60 2.24 -8.01 12.58
N VAL A 61 2.49 -6.87 13.22
CA VAL A 61 2.25 -6.68 14.66
C VAL A 61 0.77 -6.87 15.01
N THR A 62 -0.15 -6.46 14.14
CA THR A 62 -1.60 -6.65 14.33
C THR A 62 -2.09 -8.08 14.05
N GLY A 63 -1.19 -9.02 13.75
CA GLY A 63 -1.54 -10.42 13.47
C GLY A 63 -1.97 -10.70 12.03
N VAL A 64 -1.91 -9.71 11.13
CA VAL A 64 -2.26 -9.89 9.72
C VAL A 64 -1.16 -10.69 9.02
N GLY A 65 -1.56 -11.76 8.32
CA GLY A 65 -0.65 -12.65 7.60
C GLY A 65 -0.19 -13.87 8.39
N PHE A 66 -0.58 -13.98 9.67
CA PHE A 66 -0.37 -15.20 10.46
C PHE A 66 -1.24 -16.33 9.88
N THR A 67 -0.61 -17.44 9.54
CA THR A 67 -1.30 -18.69 9.21
C THR A 67 -1.20 -19.61 10.40
N SER A 68 -2.34 -20.13 10.86
CA SER A 68 -2.40 -21.13 11.92
C SER A 68 -1.44 -22.29 11.60
N GLN A 69 -0.55 -22.63 12.53
CA GLN A 69 0.31 -23.84 12.53
C GLN A 69 1.59 -23.85 11.67
N ARG A 70 2.42 -22.80 11.70
CA ARG A 70 3.83 -22.95 11.26
C ARG A 70 4.77 -23.00 12.47
N SER A 71 5.21 -24.21 12.83
CA SER A 71 6.30 -24.40 13.81
C SER A 71 7.63 -23.96 13.22
N ALA A 72 8.51 -23.45 14.07
CA ALA A 72 9.87 -23.14 13.72
C ALA A 72 10.64 -24.42 13.34
N PRO A 73 11.48 -24.40 12.30
CA PRO A 73 12.40 -25.50 12.01
C PRO A 73 13.31 -25.77 13.21
N ALA A 74 13.68 -27.04 13.44
CA ALA A 74 14.53 -27.42 14.59
C ALA A 74 15.83 -26.61 14.68
N VAL A 75 16.47 -26.35 13.54
CA VAL A 75 17.67 -25.51 13.46
C VAL A 75 17.41 -24.08 13.96
N PHE A 76 16.26 -23.50 13.64
CA PHE A 76 15.91 -22.15 14.13
C PHE A 76 15.68 -22.15 15.64
N VAL A 77 15.02 -23.17 16.18
CA VAL A 77 14.79 -23.33 17.63
C VAL A 77 16.11 -23.41 18.39
N GLU A 78 17.07 -24.19 17.89
CA GLU A 78 18.39 -24.38 18.50
C GLU A 78 19.12 -23.04 18.72
N TYR A 79 19.12 -22.17 17.71
CA TYR A 79 19.80 -20.87 17.79
C TYR A 79 19.02 -19.77 18.53
N THR A 80 17.69 -19.89 18.66
CA THR A 80 16.85 -18.79 19.18
C THR A 80 16.35 -19.01 20.60
N THR A 81 16.27 -20.27 21.07
CA THR A 81 15.90 -20.61 22.45
C THR A 81 16.74 -19.89 23.52
N PRO A 82 18.05 -19.66 23.35
CA PRO A 82 18.84 -18.90 24.32
C PRO A 82 18.48 -17.41 24.42
N LEU A 83 17.84 -16.86 23.39
CA LEU A 83 17.56 -15.42 23.26
C LEU A 83 16.07 -15.08 23.45
N PHE A 84 15.17 -16.03 23.20
CA PHE A 84 13.75 -15.79 23.15
C PHE A 84 12.92 -16.93 23.74
N GLN A 85 11.84 -16.58 24.43
CA GLN A 85 10.97 -17.55 25.11
C GLN A 85 10.05 -18.34 24.17
N SER A 86 9.81 -17.85 22.95
CA SER A 86 8.94 -18.53 21.97
C SER A 86 9.54 -18.44 20.55
N PRO A 87 10.41 -19.40 20.17
CA PRO A 87 10.94 -19.54 18.82
C PRO A 87 9.85 -19.59 17.73
N ASP A 88 8.74 -20.28 18.02
CA ASP A 88 7.61 -20.42 17.10
C ASP A 88 6.94 -19.07 16.82
N SER A 89 6.73 -18.24 17.83
CA SER A 89 6.12 -16.90 17.64
C SER A 89 7.00 -16.00 16.78
N ILE A 90 8.32 -16.08 16.94
CA ILE A 90 9.28 -15.30 16.15
C ILE A 90 9.30 -15.81 14.71
N TRP A 91 9.30 -17.12 14.53
CA TRP A 91 9.26 -17.72 13.21
C TRP A 91 8.00 -17.32 12.44
N GLN A 92 6.84 -17.37 13.11
CA GLN A 92 5.58 -16.91 12.55
C GLN A 92 5.62 -15.42 12.21
N PHE A 93 6.20 -14.59 13.08
CA PHE A 93 6.38 -13.16 12.82
C PHE A 93 7.26 -12.91 11.59
N ILE A 94 8.42 -13.57 11.47
CA ILE A 94 9.32 -13.44 10.31
C ILE A 94 8.60 -13.85 9.03
N PHE A 95 7.87 -14.96 9.06
CA PHE A 95 7.15 -15.43 7.89
C PHE A 95 5.99 -14.50 7.49
N ALA A 96 5.20 -14.05 8.45
CA ALA A 96 4.13 -13.08 8.22
C ALA A 96 4.68 -11.73 7.72
N PHE A 97 5.79 -11.25 8.29
CA PHE A 97 6.49 -10.05 7.80
C PHE A 97 6.99 -10.22 6.37
N GLY A 98 7.61 -11.35 6.05
CA GLY A 98 8.03 -11.69 4.69
C GLY A 98 6.86 -11.69 3.70
N ARG A 99 5.73 -12.34 4.07
CA ARG A 99 4.52 -12.36 3.26
C ARG A 99 3.94 -10.96 3.04
N ASN A 100 3.82 -10.16 4.10
CA ASN A 100 3.33 -8.78 4.01
C ASN A 100 4.29 -7.90 3.17
N SER A 101 5.59 -8.11 3.27
CA SER A 101 6.60 -7.40 2.46
C SER A 101 6.48 -7.75 0.97
N VAL A 102 6.26 -9.02 0.64
CA VAL A 102 6.00 -9.47 -0.73
C VAL A 102 4.71 -8.84 -1.26
N PHE A 103 3.63 -8.84 -0.45
CA PHE A 103 2.37 -8.19 -0.79
C PHE A 103 2.59 -6.71 -1.17
N PHE A 104 3.28 -5.94 -0.33
CA PHE A 104 3.55 -4.53 -0.60
C PHE A 104 4.48 -4.32 -1.79
N THR A 105 5.42 -5.24 -2.02
CA THR A 105 6.30 -5.21 -3.19
C THR A 105 5.49 -5.36 -4.47
N VAL A 106 4.62 -6.38 -4.54
CA VAL A 106 3.75 -6.62 -5.70
C VAL A 106 2.79 -5.44 -5.91
N ALA A 107 2.14 -4.96 -4.86
CA ALA A 107 1.26 -3.79 -4.94
C ALA A 107 2.00 -2.55 -5.46
N SER A 108 3.24 -2.32 -5.01
CA SER A 108 4.08 -1.21 -5.48
C SER A 108 4.39 -1.31 -6.97
N VAL A 109 4.74 -2.51 -7.45
CA VAL A 109 5.02 -2.77 -8.88
C VAL A 109 3.78 -2.55 -9.73
N ILE A 110 2.61 -2.99 -9.27
CA ILE A 110 1.34 -2.76 -9.96
C ILE A 110 1.05 -1.26 -10.02
N ILE A 111 1.14 -0.53 -8.91
CA ILE A 111 0.90 0.92 -8.88
C ILE A 111 1.86 1.66 -9.82
N LEU A 112 3.16 1.33 -9.79
CA LEU A 112 4.16 1.94 -10.66
C LEU A 112 3.85 1.67 -12.13
N THR A 113 3.54 0.42 -12.47
CA THR A 113 3.20 0.02 -13.84
C THR A 113 1.92 0.71 -14.30
N SER A 114 0.85 0.68 -13.50
CA SER A 114 -0.44 1.34 -13.80
C SER A 114 -0.26 2.83 -14.03
N PHE A 115 0.48 3.52 -13.16
CA PHE A 115 0.77 4.94 -13.32
C PHE A 115 1.57 5.19 -14.61
N HIS A 116 2.67 4.46 -14.81
CA HIS A 116 3.55 4.69 -15.95
C HIS A 116 2.86 4.37 -17.28
N MET A 117 2.07 3.31 -17.33
CA MET A 117 1.27 2.95 -18.51
C MET A 117 0.21 4.01 -18.81
N ALA A 118 -0.48 4.55 -17.81
CA ALA A 118 -1.43 5.63 -18.03
C ALA A 118 -0.74 6.89 -18.59
N VAL A 119 0.44 7.23 -18.06
CA VAL A 119 1.27 8.31 -18.60
C VAL A 119 1.69 8.02 -20.05
N LEU A 120 2.08 6.79 -20.38
CA LEU A 120 2.42 6.40 -21.77
C LEU A 120 1.22 6.50 -22.71
N ILE A 121 0.03 6.10 -22.27
CA ILE A 121 -1.22 6.17 -23.07
C ILE A 121 -1.56 7.62 -23.42
N THR A 122 -1.36 8.55 -22.48
CA THR A 122 -1.53 9.99 -22.75
C THR A 122 -0.44 10.59 -23.65
N LYS A 123 0.63 9.83 -23.95
CA LYS A 123 1.79 10.24 -24.77
C LYS A 123 2.60 11.40 -24.18
N GLU A 124 2.46 11.70 -22.90
CA GLU A 124 3.16 12.79 -22.20
C GLU A 124 4.30 12.30 -21.28
N SER A 125 4.80 11.08 -21.52
CA SER A 125 5.86 10.50 -20.70
C SER A 125 7.17 11.29 -20.80
N ARG A 126 7.81 11.48 -19.65
CA ARG A 126 9.14 12.10 -19.50
C ARG A 126 10.16 11.12 -18.92
N GLY A 127 9.86 9.83 -19.07
CA GLY A 127 10.69 8.73 -18.60
C GLY A 127 10.22 8.11 -17.28
N LEU A 128 10.59 6.85 -17.09
CA LEU A 128 10.22 6.03 -15.94
C LEU A 128 10.68 6.62 -14.60
N MET A 129 11.81 7.33 -14.57
CA MET A 129 12.32 7.93 -13.33
C MET A 129 11.36 8.94 -12.70
N GLN A 130 10.62 9.71 -13.53
CA GLN A 130 9.61 10.65 -13.05
C GLN A 130 8.42 9.93 -12.42
N SER A 131 8.02 8.82 -13.04
CA SER A 131 6.96 7.95 -12.54
C SER A 131 7.37 7.27 -11.25
N PHE A 132 8.59 6.74 -11.18
CA PHE A 132 9.13 6.10 -9.98
C PHE A 132 9.23 7.09 -8.82
N HIS A 133 9.78 8.29 -9.04
CA HIS A 133 9.80 9.34 -8.03
C HIS A 133 8.41 9.68 -7.52
N THR A 134 7.47 9.93 -8.45
CA THR A 134 6.08 10.26 -8.12
C THR A 134 5.47 9.19 -7.23
N VAL A 135 5.50 7.93 -7.67
CA VAL A 135 4.88 6.81 -6.96
C VAL A 135 5.54 6.59 -5.61
N VAL A 136 6.87 6.59 -5.51
CA VAL A 136 7.56 6.37 -4.23
C VAL A 136 7.20 7.46 -3.23
N TYR A 137 7.25 8.74 -3.60
CA TYR A 137 6.98 9.82 -2.65
C TYR A 137 5.50 9.92 -2.26
N THR A 138 4.57 9.77 -3.21
CA THR A 138 3.13 9.80 -2.90
C THR A 138 2.72 8.60 -2.05
N THR A 139 3.24 7.41 -2.35
CA THR A 139 2.98 6.25 -1.49
C THR A 139 3.58 6.43 -0.10
N SER A 140 4.85 6.88 -0.01
CA SER A 140 5.58 7.13 1.26
C SER A 140 4.71 7.80 2.33
N ALA A 141 4.23 9.01 2.04
CA ALA A 141 3.57 9.84 3.04
C ALA A 141 2.14 9.37 3.35
N TYR A 142 1.36 9.08 2.30
CA TYR A 142 -0.08 8.82 2.50
C TYR A 142 -0.36 7.39 2.93
N LEU A 143 0.37 6.38 2.43
CA LEU A 143 0.20 5.01 2.94
C LEU A 143 0.70 4.90 4.38
N ALA A 144 1.77 5.62 4.77
CA ALA A 144 2.20 5.66 6.17
C ALA A 144 1.09 6.21 7.08
N GLY A 145 0.46 7.32 6.68
CA GLY A 145 -0.69 7.88 7.39
C GLY A 145 -1.85 6.89 7.46
N ILE A 146 -2.22 6.27 6.34
CA ILE A 146 -3.34 5.31 6.28
C ILE A 146 -3.06 4.10 7.17
N PHE A 147 -1.92 3.43 7.03
CA PHE A 147 -1.59 2.26 7.84
C PHE A 147 -1.39 2.60 9.31
N GLY A 148 -0.84 3.79 9.63
CA GLY A 148 -0.76 4.27 11.01
C GLY A 148 -2.13 4.45 11.65
N LEU A 149 -3.08 5.07 10.94
CA LEU A 149 -4.45 5.22 11.42
C LEU A 149 -5.19 3.88 11.49
N LEU A 150 -4.97 2.98 10.53
CA LEU A 150 -5.57 1.63 10.55
C LEU A 150 -5.01 0.78 11.70
N MET A 151 -3.71 0.87 11.99
CA MET A 151 -3.13 0.23 13.17
C MET A 151 -3.76 0.79 14.44
N TYR A 152 -3.83 2.11 14.58
CA TYR A 152 -4.46 2.73 15.75
C TYR A 152 -5.92 2.27 15.92
N LEU A 153 -6.66 2.19 14.80
CA LEU A 153 -8.03 1.70 14.77
C LEU A 153 -8.15 0.22 15.16
N SER A 154 -7.17 -0.62 14.80
CA SER A 154 -7.19 -2.05 15.12
C SER A 154 -6.77 -2.37 16.56
N THR A 155 -5.97 -1.52 17.19
CA THR A 155 -5.44 -1.75 18.54
C THR A 155 -6.16 -0.98 19.65
N THR A 156 -7.00 0.01 19.32
CA THR A 156 -7.67 0.85 20.31
C THR A 156 -9.08 0.33 20.63
N ASP A 157 -9.36 0.14 21.91
CA ASP A 157 -10.69 -0.21 22.42
C ASP A 157 -11.69 0.96 22.23
N GLY A 158 -12.96 0.65 22.02
CA GLY A 158 -14.01 1.66 21.84
C GLY A 158 -14.13 2.25 20.43
N LEU A 159 -13.39 1.73 19.45
CA LEU A 159 -13.49 2.10 18.03
C LEU A 159 -14.06 0.98 17.14
N VAL A 160 -14.80 0.05 17.74
CA VAL A 160 -15.32 -1.16 17.05
C VAL A 160 -16.19 -0.79 15.85
N GLN A 161 -17.10 0.18 16.00
CA GLN A 161 -18.01 0.63 14.93
C GLN A 161 -17.22 1.23 13.76
N THR A 162 -16.23 2.08 14.03
CA THR A 162 -15.38 2.67 12.99
C THR A 162 -14.54 1.61 12.27
N ARG A 163 -14.00 0.64 13.01
CA ARG A 163 -13.28 -0.51 12.44
C ARG A 163 -14.19 -1.31 11.51
N GLU A 164 -15.41 -1.58 11.93
CA GLU A 164 -16.40 -2.31 11.14
C GLU A 164 -16.77 -1.57 9.85
N ILE A 165 -16.96 -0.25 9.90
CA ILE A 165 -17.20 0.57 8.70
C ILE A 165 -16.05 0.44 7.70
N VAL A 166 -14.80 0.54 8.16
CA VAL A 166 -13.62 0.43 7.31
C VAL A 166 -13.50 -0.97 6.70
N LEU A 167 -13.69 -2.02 7.51
CA LEU A 167 -13.66 -3.40 7.04
C LEU A 167 -14.75 -3.68 6.00
N ARG A 168 -15.98 -3.23 6.24
CA ARG A 168 -17.10 -3.38 5.28
C ARG A 168 -16.87 -2.60 3.99
N LEU A 169 -16.31 -1.39 4.08
CA LEU A 169 -15.96 -0.60 2.90
C LEU A 169 -14.92 -1.35 2.04
N GLN A 170 -13.90 -1.93 2.67
CA GLN A 170 -12.89 -2.74 1.98
C GLN A 170 -13.51 -4.00 1.36
N ALA A 171 -14.34 -4.72 2.10
CA ALA A 171 -15.02 -5.92 1.61
C ALA A 171 -15.97 -5.63 0.44
N ASN A 172 -16.77 -4.56 0.54
CA ASN A 172 -17.66 -4.12 -0.53
C ASN A 172 -16.88 -3.68 -1.77
N ALA A 173 -15.77 -2.95 -1.62
CA ALA A 173 -14.93 -2.55 -2.73
C ALA A 173 -14.30 -3.77 -3.43
N PHE A 174 -13.84 -4.74 -2.65
CA PHE A 174 -13.29 -5.99 -3.18
C PHE A 174 -14.35 -6.79 -3.95
N GLN A 175 -15.53 -6.95 -3.37
CA GLN A 175 -16.66 -7.63 -4.01
C GLN A 175 -17.07 -6.93 -5.32
N ALA A 176 -17.18 -5.60 -5.31
CA ALA A 176 -17.52 -4.84 -6.52
C ALA A 176 -16.51 -5.09 -7.65
N VAL A 177 -15.22 -5.21 -7.32
CA VAL A 177 -14.19 -5.56 -8.31
C VAL A 177 -14.40 -6.98 -8.85
N LEU A 178 -14.66 -7.97 -7.99
CA LEU A 178 -14.93 -9.33 -8.41
C LEU A 178 -16.15 -9.43 -9.32
N ASP A 179 -17.20 -8.67 -9.03
CA ASP A 179 -18.41 -8.61 -9.84
C ASP A 179 -18.11 -8.00 -11.22
N ILE A 180 -17.32 -6.92 -11.27
CA ILE A 180 -16.90 -6.27 -12.53
C ILE A 180 -16.15 -7.24 -13.45
N ILE A 181 -15.26 -8.08 -12.90
CA ILE A 181 -14.47 -9.03 -13.68
C ILE A 181 -15.16 -10.39 -13.88
N GLY A 182 -16.42 -10.53 -13.44
CA GLY A 182 -17.22 -11.75 -13.59
C GLY A 182 -16.81 -12.91 -12.67
N LEU A 183 -15.93 -12.67 -11.70
CA LEU A 183 -15.48 -13.68 -10.74
C LEU A 183 -16.34 -13.75 -9.48
N GLY A 184 -17.21 -12.77 -9.23
CA GLY A 184 -18.17 -12.80 -8.12
C GLY A 184 -19.09 -14.02 -8.15
N ILE A 185 -19.35 -14.56 -9.36
CA ILE A 185 -20.18 -15.75 -9.58
C ILE A 185 -19.45 -17.04 -9.16
N ILE A 186 -18.11 -17.04 -9.19
CA ILE A 186 -17.30 -18.24 -8.90
C ILE A 186 -17.13 -18.47 -7.39
N GLY A 187 -17.60 -17.54 -6.55
CA GLY A 187 -17.57 -17.72 -5.09
C GLY A 187 -16.16 -17.88 -4.55
N ILE A 188 -15.20 -17.10 -5.07
CA ILE A 188 -13.81 -17.14 -4.59
C ILE A 188 -13.80 -16.64 -3.14
N GLU A 189 -13.76 -17.58 -2.20
CA GLU A 189 -13.60 -17.28 -0.78
C GLU A 189 -12.21 -16.69 -0.55
N PHE A 190 -12.14 -15.37 -0.45
CA PHE A 190 -10.99 -14.72 0.14
C PHE A 190 -11.11 -14.78 1.66
N SER A 191 -9.99 -15.02 2.34
CA SER A 191 -9.88 -15.03 3.80
C SER A 191 -10.02 -13.61 4.36
N LEU A 192 -11.19 -12.98 4.17
CA LEU A 192 -11.64 -11.89 5.01
C LEU A 192 -12.11 -12.51 6.33
N PRO A 193 -11.93 -11.84 7.49
CA PRO A 193 -12.55 -12.28 8.73
C PRO A 193 -14.04 -12.54 8.50
N ALA A 194 -14.61 -13.64 9.01
CA ALA A 194 -16.01 -14.01 8.77
C ALA A 194 -17.02 -12.91 9.18
N SER A 195 -16.62 -12.01 10.09
CA SER A 195 -17.39 -10.83 10.50
C SER A 195 -17.34 -9.66 9.51
N ALA A 196 -16.46 -9.70 8.51
CA ALA A 196 -16.14 -8.60 7.59
C ALA A 196 -16.58 -8.88 6.15
N GLY A 197 -17.57 -9.75 5.92
CA GLY A 197 -18.14 -9.96 4.59
C GLY A 197 -18.78 -8.68 4.01
N PRO A 198 -19.01 -8.62 2.69
CA PRO A 198 -19.71 -7.50 2.07
C PRO A 198 -21.10 -7.35 2.69
N GLY A 199 -21.55 -6.10 2.87
CA GLY A 199 -22.78 -5.79 3.58
C GLY A 199 -23.04 -4.29 3.76
N PRO A 200 -24.19 -3.92 4.37
CA PRO A 200 -24.54 -2.52 4.55
C PRO A 200 -23.54 -1.80 5.46
N ILE A 201 -23.15 -0.58 5.08
CA ILE A 201 -22.32 0.31 5.89
C ILE A 201 -23.25 1.13 6.79
N VAL A 202 -23.09 1.01 8.10
CA VAL A 202 -23.94 1.68 9.10
C VAL A 202 -23.10 2.71 9.85
N PHE A 203 -23.48 3.98 9.75
CA PHE A 203 -22.79 5.11 10.40
C PHE A 203 -23.39 5.51 11.76
N GLN A 204 -24.18 4.62 12.37
CA GLN A 204 -24.80 4.86 13.67
C GLN A 204 -23.79 4.64 14.81
N ASP A 205 -23.97 5.36 15.91
CA ASP A 205 -23.19 5.23 17.15
C ASP A 205 -21.66 5.37 17.00
N LEU A 206 -21.23 6.16 16.00
CA LEU A 206 -19.84 6.56 15.86
C LEU A 206 -19.42 7.45 17.03
N SER A 207 -18.38 7.05 17.75
CA SER A 207 -17.73 7.93 18.71
C SER A 207 -17.14 9.16 18.00
N ALA A 208 -16.97 10.27 18.73
CA ALA A 208 -16.35 11.48 18.19
C ALA A 208 -14.94 11.20 17.65
N MET A 209 -14.15 10.40 18.38
CA MET A 209 -12.84 9.94 17.94
C MET A 209 -12.93 9.09 16.66
N GLY A 210 -13.88 8.16 16.61
CA GLY A 210 -14.14 7.33 15.42
C GLY A 210 -14.47 8.14 14.18
N THR A 211 -15.33 9.16 14.33
CA THR A 211 -15.67 10.11 13.26
C THR A 211 -14.44 10.84 12.76
N VAL A 212 -13.61 11.36 13.67
CA VAL A 212 -12.38 12.09 13.35
C VAL A 212 -11.37 11.21 12.61
N LEU A 213 -11.16 9.98 13.06
CA LEU A 213 -10.25 9.03 12.40
C LEU A 213 -10.73 8.63 11.01
N PHE A 214 -12.03 8.38 10.86
CA PHE A 214 -12.62 8.08 9.55
C PHE A 214 -12.48 9.26 8.59
N ALA A 215 -12.73 10.49 9.06
CA ALA A 215 -12.51 11.70 8.26
C ALA A 215 -11.03 11.84 7.85
N MET A 216 -10.08 11.58 8.75
CA MET A 216 -8.66 11.61 8.42
C MET A 216 -8.27 10.55 7.36
N LEU A 217 -8.82 9.34 7.43
CA LEU A 217 -8.62 8.32 6.40
C LEU A 217 -9.12 8.79 5.03
N CYS A 218 -10.32 9.36 4.97
CA CYS A 218 -10.88 9.94 3.74
C CYS A 218 -10.00 11.07 3.19
N LEU A 219 -9.54 11.98 4.06
CA LEU A 219 -8.65 13.08 3.67
C LEU A 219 -7.32 12.56 3.13
N LEU A 220 -6.68 11.60 3.79
CA LEU A 220 -5.44 10.98 3.30
C LEU A 220 -5.63 10.35 1.92
N MET A 221 -6.79 9.74 1.66
CA MET A 221 -7.08 9.18 0.35
C MET A 221 -7.26 10.24 -0.73
N ILE A 222 -7.96 11.33 -0.43
CA ILE A 222 -8.10 12.47 -1.34
C ILE A 222 -6.73 13.09 -1.62
N TYR A 223 -5.92 13.31 -0.58
CA TYR A 223 -4.57 13.88 -0.72
C TYR A 223 -3.62 12.95 -1.48
N PHE A 224 -3.74 11.63 -1.31
CA PHE A 224 -3.02 10.66 -2.12
C PHE A 224 -3.33 10.83 -3.61
N LEU A 225 -4.61 10.84 -3.98
CA LEU A 225 -5.04 10.99 -5.38
C LEU A 225 -4.65 12.37 -5.94
N TYR A 226 -4.78 13.42 -5.13
CA TYR A 226 -4.36 14.76 -5.52
C TYR A 226 -2.85 14.86 -5.72
N SER A 227 -2.06 14.17 -4.91
CA SER A 227 -0.60 14.16 -5.06
C SER A 227 -0.15 13.34 -6.26
N VAL A 228 -0.83 12.24 -6.58
CA VAL A 228 -0.66 11.52 -7.85
C VAL A 228 -0.95 12.43 -9.04
N TYR A 229 -2.08 13.15 -8.99
CA TYR A 229 -2.46 14.14 -9.99
C TYR A 229 -1.37 15.21 -10.16
N LEU A 230 -0.87 15.78 -9.06
CA LEU A 230 0.21 16.76 -9.11
C LEU A 230 1.51 16.18 -9.64
N GLY A 231 1.83 14.92 -9.33
CA GLY A 231 2.99 14.24 -9.88
C GLY A 231 2.92 14.10 -11.41
N ALA A 232 1.77 13.74 -11.95
CA ALA A 232 1.53 13.76 -13.39
C ALA A 232 1.69 15.18 -13.96
N ARG A 233 1.02 16.17 -13.37
CA ARG A 233 1.07 17.58 -13.79
C ARG A 233 2.48 18.17 -13.77
N LEU A 234 3.25 17.92 -12.72
CA LEU A 234 4.52 18.60 -12.47
C LEU A 234 5.70 17.84 -13.06
N ASN A 235 5.73 16.53 -12.90
CA ASN A 235 6.89 15.71 -13.28
C ASN A 235 6.82 15.26 -14.74
N HIS A 236 5.60 15.12 -15.29
CA HIS A 236 5.36 14.79 -16.69
C HIS A 236 4.92 16.02 -17.53
N ARG A 237 4.66 17.17 -16.88
CA ARG A 237 4.13 18.42 -17.50
C ARG A 237 2.81 18.24 -18.23
N MET A 238 1.99 17.33 -17.72
CA MET A 238 0.72 16.97 -18.30
C MET A 238 -0.31 18.09 -18.12
N ASP A 239 -1.31 18.12 -18.99
CA ASP A 239 -2.48 18.97 -18.80
C ASP A 239 -3.44 18.41 -17.72
N ARG A 240 -4.56 19.12 -17.48
CA ARG A 240 -5.57 18.72 -16.49
C ARG A 240 -6.21 17.38 -16.82
N VAL A 241 -6.57 17.16 -18.08
CA VAL A 241 -7.35 15.99 -18.53
C VAL A 241 -6.46 14.75 -18.48
N SER A 242 -5.26 14.82 -19.08
CA SER A 242 -4.30 13.72 -19.07
C SER A 242 -3.93 13.31 -17.65
N SER A 243 -3.79 14.27 -16.72
CA SER A 243 -3.50 13.95 -15.32
C SER A 243 -4.65 13.25 -14.60
N VAL A 244 -5.91 13.59 -14.93
CA VAL A 244 -7.08 12.85 -14.41
C VAL A 244 -7.09 11.42 -14.96
N ILE A 245 -6.75 11.22 -16.23
CA ILE A 245 -6.61 9.88 -16.84
C ILE A 245 -5.54 9.07 -16.10
N VAL A 246 -4.41 9.69 -15.72
CA VAL A 246 -3.37 9.00 -14.93
C VAL A 246 -3.85 8.60 -13.54
N VAL A 247 -4.60 9.47 -12.86
CA VAL A 247 -5.22 9.12 -11.57
C VAL A 247 -6.19 7.94 -11.73
N ALA A 248 -7.03 7.97 -12.77
CA ALA A 248 -7.92 6.84 -13.09
C ALA A 248 -7.12 5.56 -13.37
N GLY A 249 -5.99 5.65 -14.06
CA GLY A 249 -5.08 4.52 -14.27
C GLY A 249 -4.54 3.92 -12.97
N ILE A 250 -4.18 4.73 -11.97
CA ILE A 250 -3.83 4.23 -10.63
C ILE A 250 -5.03 3.55 -9.96
N LEU A 251 -6.24 4.08 -10.10
CA LEU A 251 -7.44 3.47 -9.52
C LEU A 251 -7.78 2.10 -10.12
N VAL A 252 -7.17 1.72 -11.24
CA VAL A 252 -7.23 0.35 -11.80
C VAL A 252 -6.29 -0.62 -11.07
N SER A 253 -5.29 -0.14 -10.33
CA SER A 253 -4.33 -1.02 -9.63
C SER A 253 -4.96 -2.02 -8.64
N PRO A 254 -6.00 -1.67 -7.84
CA PRO A 254 -6.69 -2.65 -7.01
C PRO A 254 -7.39 -3.72 -7.85
N ILE A 255 -7.95 -3.37 -9.01
CA ILE A 255 -8.60 -4.32 -9.93
C ILE A 255 -7.58 -5.35 -10.42
N ILE A 256 -6.42 -4.88 -10.89
CA ILE A 256 -5.33 -5.74 -11.36
C ILE A 256 -4.84 -6.65 -10.22
N TYR A 257 -4.67 -6.10 -9.02
CA TYR A 257 -4.23 -6.85 -7.86
C TYR A 257 -5.22 -7.98 -7.51
N ILE A 258 -6.51 -7.66 -7.44
CA ILE A 258 -7.58 -8.60 -7.09
C ILE A 258 -7.71 -9.69 -8.16
N ALA A 259 -7.76 -9.30 -9.43
CA ALA A 259 -7.84 -10.24 -10.56
C ALA A 259 -6.62 -11.17 -10.61
N GLY A 260 -5.41 -10.63 -10.43
CA GLY A 260 -4.18 -11.42 -10.38
C GLY A 260 -4.17 -12.38 -9.19
N SER A 261 -4.58 -11.92 -8.01
CA SER A 261 -4.68 -12.77 -6.81
C SER A 261 -5.69 -13.90 -7.01
N ALA A 262 -6.86 -13.60 -7.57
CA ALA A 262 -7.89 -14.59 -7.87
C ALA A 262 -7.41 -15.62 -8.89
N ALA A 263 -6.75 -15.18 -9.97
CA ALA A 263 -6.19 -16.07 -10.99
C ALA A 263 -5.13 -17.02 -10.40
N VAL A 264 -4.25 -16.52 -9.54
CA VAL A 264 -3.26 -17.35 -8.83
C VAL A 264 -3.94 -18.37 -7.92
N THR A 265 -4.94 -17.96 -7.14
CA THR A 265 -5.70 -18.87 -6.28
C THR A 265 -6.40 -19.97 -7.08
N ILE A 266 -7.08 -19.62 -8.18
CA ILE A 266 -7.71 -20.59 -9.08
C ILE A 266 -6.65 -21.54 -9.63
N PHE A 267 -5.54 -21.02 -10.15
CA PHE A 267 -4.47 -21.84 -10.71
C PHE A 267 -3.92 -22.84 -9.69
N ILE A 268 -3.65 -22.40 -8.46
CA ILE A 268 -3.18 -23.27 -7.38
C ILE A 268 -4.23 -24.34 -7.06
N ASN A 269 -5.49 -23.96 -6.87
CA ASN A 269 -6.55 -24.91 -6.51
C ASN A 269 -6.84 -25.93 -7.62
N THR A 270 -6.79 -25.49 -8.89
CA THR A 270 -7.08 -26.35 -10.05
C THR A 270 -5.90 -27.25 -10.41
N TYR A 271 -4.66 -26.77 -10.33
CA TYR A 271 -3.49 -27.46 -10.89
C TYR A 271 -2.44 -27.88 -9.85
N ALA A 272 -2.31 -27.17 -8.73
CA ALA A 272 -1.37 -27.53 -7.67
C ALA A 272 -2.01 -28.39 -6.56
N GLY A 273 -3.33 -28.32 -6.39
CA GLY A 273 -4.10 -29.20 -5.51
C GLY A 273 -4.15 -30.68 -5.95
N GLN A 274 -3.59 -31.02 -7.12
CA GLN A 274 -3.38 -32.40 -7.57
C GLN A 274 -1.96 -32.94 -7.29
N VAL A 275 -1.10 -32.14 -6.64
CA VAL A 275 0.33 -32.48 -6.38
C VAL A 275 0.66 -32.52 -4.88
N ILE A 276 -0.36 -32.57 -4.00
CA ILE A 276 -0.20 -32.87 -2.56
C ILE A 276 -1.10 -34.04 -2.20
#